data_AF-A0A3N0YV27-F1
#
_entry.id   AF-A0A3N0YV27-F1
#
_cell.length_a   1.000
_cell.length_b   1.000
_cell.length_c   1.000
_cell.angle_alpha   90.00
_cell.angle_beta   90.00
_cell.angle_gamma   90.00
#
_symmetry.space_group_name_H-M   'P 1'
#
loop_
_entity.id
_entity.type
_entity.pdbx_description
1 polymer ?
#
loop_
_entity_poly.entity_id
_entity_poly.type
_entity_poly.pdbx_seq_one_letter_code
_entity_poly.pdbx_strand_id
1 'polypeptide(L)'
;MQDRERSGLITYWQTVTWRRYPQPLQANITLSWNKTLELTDDIQITFEYGRPTIMVLEKSLNFGRTWQPYQYYADDCMDTFNMPARRVRDLNAANATRVICTEQYSRWVGSKNEKVVRFDVRSRFAIFAGPRLLNMEGLYTRMESMKGLRDFFTFTNLRLRLLKPALGGTYVQRDNLLKYFYAISNVEVLARQTTVNIMTVESELKKGVKLERKHVSEITEAQRDAYGQPRWKPHTFPVSCTDVGGKSVDWV
;
A
#
# COMPACT_ATOMS: atom_id res chain seq x y z
N MET A 1 -8.78 14.71 -0.36
CA MET A 1 -8.18 13.34 -0.30
C MET A 1 -7.21 13.15 0.86
N GLN A 2 -6.65 14.21 1.44
CA GLN A 2 -5.76 14.15 2.63
C GLN A 2 -5.93 15.37 3.55
N ASP A 3 -6.92 16.21 3.29
CA ASP A 3 -7.22 17.38 4.08
C ASP A 3 -7.90 16.98 5.40
N ARG A 4 -7.66 17.77 6.44
CA ARG A 4 -8.33 17.57 7.73
C ARG A 4 -9.79 17.97 7.60
N GLU A 5 -10.66 16.98 7.49
CA GLU A 5 -12.11 17.19 7.54
C GLU A 5 -12.50 17.81 8.90
N ARG A 6 -13.04 19.04 8.89
CA ARG A 6 -13.66 19.65 10.06
C ARG A 6 -15.14 19.28 10.10
N SER A 7 -15.67 19.04 11.31
CA SER A 7 -16.98 18.44 11.59
C SER A 7 -18.08 18.75 10.55
N GLY A 8 -18.48 17.73 9.78
CA GLY A 8 -19.68 17.72 8.94
C GLY A 8 -19.47 18.09 7.46
N LEU A 9 -18.33 18.68 7.08
CA LEU A 9 -18.03 19.02 5.68
C LEU A 9 -17.03 18.03 5.10
N ILE A 10 -17.56 17.06 4.35
CA ILE A 10 -16.74 16.08 3.62
C ILE A 10 -16.27 16.72 2.32
N THR A 11 -14.97 16.72 2.10
CA THR A 11 -14.35 17.08 0.83
C THR A 11 -13.96 15.81 0.10
N TYR A 12 -14.12 15.79 -1.22
CA TYR A 12 -13.73 14.63 -2.01
C TYR A 12 -13.19 15.07 -3.36
N TRP A 13 -12.19 14.33 -3.83
CA TRP A 13 -11.82 14.37 -5.24
C TRP A 13 -12.88 13.63 -6.04
N GLN A 14 -13.20 14.12 -7.23
CA GLN A 14 -14.21 13.54 -8.11
C GLN A 14 -13.70 13.48 -9.55
N THR A 15 -13.98 12.38 -10.25
CA THR A 15 -13.79 12.33 -11.70
C THR A 15 -14.91 13.02 -12.45
N VAL A 16 -14.70 13.20 -13.76
CA VAL A 16 -15.81 13.37 -14.70
C VAL A 16 -16.78 12.18 -14.62
N THR A 17 -18.02 12.43 -15.04
CA THR A 17 -19.06 11.40 -15.15
C THR A 17 -18.83 10.51 -16.37
N TRP A 18 -19.45 9.32 -16.38
CA TRP A 18 -19.27 8.32 -17.44
C TRP A 18 -20.04 8.65 -18.74
N ARG A 19 -20.07 9.91 -19.16
CA ARG A 19 -20.79 10.39 -20.36
C ARG A 19 -20.33 9.73 -21.67
N ARG A 20 -19.08 9.25 -21.71
CA ARG A 20 -18.47 8.60 -22.90
C ARG A 20 -18.75 7.10 -22.99
N TYR A 21 -19.65 6.56 -22.17
CA TYR A 21 -20.06 5.15 -22.25
C TYR A 21 -20.44 4.76 -23.69
N PRO A 22 -19.95 3.63 -24.24
CA PRO A 22 -19.34 2.49 -23.55
C PRO A 22 -17.82 2.56 -23.33
N GLN A 23 -17.14 3.67 -23.68
CA GLN A 23 -15.70 3.80 -23.42
C GLN A 23 -15.44 3.73 -21.90
N PRO A 24 -14.52 2.87 -21.41
CA PRO A 24 -14.30 2.71 -19.98
C PRO A 24 -13.97 4.02 -19.25
N LEU A 25 -14.61 4.26 -18.10
CA LEU A 25 -14.21 5.33 -17.19
C LEU A 25 -13.06 4.82 -16.32
N GLN A 26 -11.83 5.14 -16.72
CA GLN A 26 -10.62 4.74 -16.00
C GLN A 26 -9.95 5.97 -15.37
N ALA A 27 -9.34 5.77 -14.21
CA ALA A 27 -8.54 6.81 -13.54
C ALA A 27 -7.39 6.18 -12.76
N ASN A 28 -6.21 6.80 -12.83
CA ASN A 28 -5.03 6.37 -12.08
C ASN A 28 -4.69 7.43 -11.03
N ILE A 29 -4.59 7.00 -9.77
CA ILE A 29 -4.20 7.87 -8.66
C ILE A 29 -2.88 7.36 -8.12
N THR A 30 -1.82 8.16 -8.26
CA THR A 30 -0.49 7.78 -7.80
C THR A 30 -0.15 8.54 -6.53
N LEU A 31 0.18 7.80 -5.48
CA LEU A 31 0.70 8.31 -4.21
C LEU A 31 2.20 8.07 -4.19
N SER A 32 2.98 9.15 -4.17
CA SER A 32 4.44 9.10 -4.30
C SER A 32 5.12 9.59 -3.03
N TRP A 33 6.05 8.79 -2.52
CA TRP A 33 6.95 9.15 -1.44
C TRP A 33 8.39 9.06 -1.93
N ASN A 34 9.19 10.08 -1.64
CA ASN A 34 10.62 10.08 -1.94
C ASN A 34 11.44 9.29 -0.92
N LYS A 35 10.83 8.26 -0.33
CA LYS A 35 11.36 7.44 0.76
C LYS A 35 10.84 6.02 0.63
N THR A 36 11.63 5.06 1.09
CA THR A 36 11.17 3.70 1.32
C THR A 36 10.41 3.62 2.64
N LEU A 37 9.17 3.12 2.58
CA LEU A 37 8.27 2.99 3.72
C LEU A 37 7.85 1.53 3.91
N GLU A 38 7.54 1.17 5.15
CA GLU A 38 6.99 -0.14 5.54
C GLU A 38 5.62 0.07 6.19
N LEU A 39 4.57 -0.58 5.68
CA LEU A 39 3.23 -0.47 6.23
C LEU A 39 3.18 -0.98 7.68
N THR A 40 2.47 -0.25 8.54
CA THR A 40 2.25 -0.62 9.93
C THR A 40 0.78 -0.92 10.24
N ASP A 41 -0.14 -0.47 9.40
CA ASP A 41 -1.58 -0.70 9.53
C ASP A 41 -2.21 -0.85 8.14
N ASP A 42 -3.51 -1.17 8.10
CA ASP A 42 -4.30 -1.30 6.89
C ASP A 42 -4.27 -0.01 6.06
N ILE A 43 -4.24 -0.16 4.73
CA ILE A 43 -4.52 0.98 3.83
C ILE A 43 -6.04 1.08 3.70
N GLN A 44 -6.59 2.26 3.96
CA GLN A 44 -8.03 2.52 3.88
C GLN A 44 -8.32 3.60 2.84
N ILE A 45 -9.22 3.29 1.90
CA ILE A 45 -9.64 4.21 0.84
C ILE A 45 -11.13 4.44 1.00
N THR A 46 -11.53 5.68 1.27
CA THR A 46 -12.93 6.05 1.51
C THR A 46 -13.55 6.65 0.26
N PHE A 47 -14.60 6.00 -0.25
CA PHE A 47 -15.38 6.43 -1.40
C PHE A 47 -16.72 7.02 -0.99
N GLU A 48 -17.11 8.16 -1.54
CA GLU A 48 -18.36 8.84 -1.16
C GLU A 48 -19.58 8.38 -1.95
N TYR A 49 -19.41 8.06 -3.23
CA TYR A 49 -20.50 7.72 -4.15
C TYR A 49 -20.40 6.29 -4.68
N GLY A 50 -20.12 5.36 -3.77
CA GLY A 50 -20.01 3.93 -4.05
C GLY A 50 -18.58 3.50 -4.39
N ARG A 51 -18.22 2.31 -3.91
CA ARG A 51 -16.91 1.70 -4.15
C ARG A 51 -16.81 1.19 -5.59
N PRO A 52 -15.62 1.19 -6.19
CA PRO A 52 -15.42 0.68 -7.55
C PRO A 52 -15.88 -0.76 -7.70
N THR A 53 -16.54 -1.03 -8.81
CA THR A 53 -16.88 -2.41 -9.21
C THR A 53 -15.60 -3.16 -9.58
N ILE A 54 -14.62 -2.47 -10.20
CA ILE A 54 -13.31 -3.04 -10.52
C ILE A 54 -12.22 -2.01 -10.20
N MET A 55 -11.24 -2.40 -9.40
CA MET A 55 -10.02 -1.63 -9.13
C MET A 55 -8.82 -2.52 -8.84
N VAL A 56 -7.62 -1.96 -9.01
CA VAL A 56 -6.35 -2.61 -8.64
C VAL A 56 -5.55 -1.66 -7.76
N LEU A 57 -5.07 -2.16 -6.62
CA LEU A 57 -4.02 -1.51 -5.86
C LEU A 57 -2.68 -2.07 -6.33
N GLU A 58 -1.80 -1.20 -6.77
CA GLU A 58 -0.43 -1.53 -7.15
C GLU A 58 0.55 -0.81 -6.23
N LYS A 59 1.77 -1.36 -6.16
CA LYS A 59 2.88 -0.73 -5.45
C LYS A 59 4.13 -0.68 -6.32
N SER A 60 5.02 0.23 -5.97
CA SER A 60 6.38 0.31 -6.49
C SER A 60 7.38 0.14 -5.34
N LEU A 61 8.53 -0.45 -5.65
CA LEU A 61 9.71 -0.53 -4.76
C LEU A 61 10.88 0.35 -5.25
N ASN A 62 10.72 1.02 -6.39
CA ASN A 62 11.80 1.75 -7.08
C ASN A 62 11.33 3.11 -7.60
N PHE A 63 10.63 3.86 -6.75
CA PHE A 63 10.24 5.25 -7.00
C PHE A 63 9.39 5.45 -8.26
N GLY A 64 8.50 4.50 -8.54
CA GLY A 64 7.52 4.56 -9.64
C GLY A 64 8.03 4.03 -10.98
N ARG A 65 9.27 3.52 -11.05
CA ARG A 65 9.85 2.97 -12.29
C ARG A 65 9.18 1.67 -12.72
N THR A 66 8.90 0.78 -11.78
CA THR A 66 8.17 -0.47 -12.04
C THR A 66 7.02 -0.63 -11.07
N TRP A 67 5.93 -1.19 -11.56
CA TRP A 67 4.70 -1.38 -10.81
C TRP A 67 4.37 -2.87 -10.72
N GLN A 68 3.99 -3.32 -9.53
CA GLN A 68 3.51 -4.66 -9.30
C GLN A 68 2.12 -4.64 -8.65
N PRO A 69 1.23 -5.58 -9.00
CA PRO A 69 -0.05 -5.74 -8.32
C PRO A 69 0.16 -6.01 -6.83
N TYR A 70 -0.64 -5.33 -6.01
CA TYR A 70 -0.64 -5.52 -4.56
C TYR A 70 -1.92 -6.22 -4.10
N GLN A 71 -3.07 -5.82 -4.65
CA GLN A 71 -4.36 -6.50 -4.47
C GLN A 71 -5.34 -6.14 -5.60
N TYR A 72 -6.14 -7.12 -6.00
CA TYR A 72 -7.23 -6.94 -6.96
C TYR A 72 -8.58 -6.87 -6.25
N TYR A 73 -9.49 -6.05 -6.77
CA TYR A 73 -10.84 -5.89 -6.26
C TYR A 73 -11.80 -5.92 -7.45
N ALA A 74 -12.77 -6.83 -7.41
CA ALA A 74 -13.80 -7.00 -8.43
C ALA A 74 -15.10 -7.49 -7.78
N ASP A 75 -16.25 -7.21 -8.39
CA ASP A 75 -17.53 -7.82 -7.99
C ASP A 75 -17.63 -9.30 -8.39
N ASP A 76 -16.95 -9.66 -9.48
CA ASP A 76 -16.63 -11.03 -9.91
C ASP A 76 -15.14 -11.15 -10.23
N CYS A 77 -14.39 -11.77 -9.32
CA CYS A 77 -12.94 -11.93 -9.47
C CYS A 77 -12.55 -12.91 -10.60
N MET A 78 -13.40 -13.91 -10.85
CA MET A 78 -13.10 -14.95 -11.83
C MET A 78 -13.30 -14.41 -13.25
N ASP A 79 -14.41 -13.72 -13.49
CA ASP A 79 -14.70 -13.10 -14.79
C ASP A 79 -13.70 -11.97 -15.11
N THR A 80 -13.40 -11.12 -14.13
CA THR A 80 -12.61 -9.90 -14.37
C THR A 80 -11.10 -10.16 -14.48
N PHE A 81 -10.54 -10.97 -13.59
CA PHE A 81 -9.10 -11.15 -13.46
C PHE A 81 -8.65 -12.60 -13.63
N ASN A 82 -9.57 -13.53 -13.91
CA ASN A 82 -9.30 -14.97 -13.95
C ASN A 82 -8.66 -15.47 -12.65
N MET A 83 -9.12 -14.94 -11.51
CA MET A 83 -8.61 -15.26 -10.18
C MET A 83 -9.76 -15.75 -9.29
N PRO A 84 -9.55 -16.79 -8.46
CA PRO A 84 -10.54 -17.16 -7.46
C PRO A 84 -10.64 -16.08 -6.39
N ALA A 85 -11.87 -15.73 -6.00
CA ALA A 85 -12.13 -14.83 -4.89
C ALA A 85 -11.56 -15.39 -3.58
N ARG A 86 -10.79 -14.59 -2.85
CA ARG A 86 -10.19 -14.96 -1.56
C ARG A 86 -10.24 -13.79 -0.58
N ARG A 87 -10.26 -14.09 0.71
CA ARG A 87 -10.04 -13.11 1.77
C ARG A 87 -8.67 -13.33 2.39
N VAL A 88 -8.11 -12.28 2.99
CA VAL A 88 -6.80 -12.36 3.66
C VAL A 88 -6.82 -13.39 4.80
N ARG A 89 -7.95 -13.53 5.51
CA ARG A 89 -8.13 -14.53 6.57
C ARG A 89 -8.05 -15.99 6.08
N ASP A 90 -8.18 -16.23 4.78
CA ASP A 90 -8.08 -17.56 4.17
C ASP A 90 -6.62 -17.90 3.79
N LEU A 91 -5.68 -16.97 4.01
CA LEU A 91 -4.25 -17.17 3.82
C LEU A 91 -3.63 -17.83 5.07
N ASN A 92 -2.49 -18.46 4.85
CA ASN A 92 -1.68 -19.10 5.87
C ASN A 92 -0.22 -18.60 5.78
N ALA A 93 0.62 -19.06 6.69
CA ALA A 93 2.02 -18.64 6.77
C ALA A 93 2.78 -18.83 5.45
N ALA A 94 2.49 -19.89 4.68
CA ALA A 94 3.21 -20.20 3.44
C ALA A 94 2.83 -19.28 2.28
N ASN A 95 1.66 -18.64 2.33
CA ASN A 95 1.15 -17.77 1.27
C ASN A 95 0.74 -16.37 1.78
N ALA A 96 1.31 -15.94 2.91
CA ALA A 96 1.01 -14.65 3.54
C ALA A 96 1.32 -13.44 2.64
N THR A 97 2.21 -13.57 1.66
CA THR A 97 2.56 -12.55 0.66
C THR A 97 1.83 -12.71 -0.67
N ARG A 98 0.88 -13.65 -0.75
CA ARG A 98 0.12 -13.89 -1.98
C ARG A 98 -0.76 -12.69 -2.31
N VAL A 99 -0.62 -12.21 -3.54
CA VAL A 99 -1.56 -11.27 -4.16
C VAL A 99 -2.86 -12.01 -4.46
N ILE A 100 -3.98 -11.46 -4.01
CA ILE A 100 -5.31 -12.04 -4.13
C ILE A 100 -6.25 -11.11 -4.86
N CYS A 101 -7.36 -11.65 -5.35
CA CYS A 101 -8.54 -10.89 -5.70
C CYS A 101 -9.61 -11.07 -4.62
N THR A 102 -10.19 -9.98 -4.14
CA THR A 102 -11.26 -9.99 -3.14
C THR A 102 -12.52 -9.34 -3.69
N GLU A 103 -13.65 -9.98 -3.43
CA GLU A 103 -14.98 -9.46 -3.79
C GLU A 103 -15.63 -8.69 -2.63
N GLN A 104 -15.04 -8.75 -1.44
CA GLN A 104 -15.59 -8.19 -0.21
C GLN A 104 -15.87 -6.68 -0.31
N TYR A 105 -15.04 -5.96 -1.07
CA TYR A 105 -15.09 -4.50 -1.18
C TYR A 105 -15.68 -3.97 -2.49
N SER A 106 -16.10 -4.86 -3.39
CA SER A 106 -16.64 -4.47 -4.71
C SER A 106 -18.02 -5.05 -4.99
N ARG A 107 -18.41 -6.14 -4.32
CA ARG A 107 -19.81 -6.61 -4.35
C ARG A 107 -20.73 -5.59 -3.69
N TRP A 108 -21.84 -5.31 -4.37
CA TRP A 108 -22.85 -4.36 -3.93
C TRP A 108 -23.77 -4.92 -2.84
N VAL A 109 -24.13 -6.21 -2.95
CA VAL A 109 -25.04 -6.88 -2.01
C VAL A 109 -24.41 -6.89 -0.62
N GLY A 110 -25.13 -6.34 0.37
CA GLY A 110 -24.67 -6.25 1.77
C GLY A 110 -23.71 -5.10 2.06
N SER A 111 -23.40 -4.23 1.09
CA SER A 111 -22.36 -3.21 1.25
C SER A 111 -22.75 -1.82 0.72
N LYS A 112 -24.05 -1.60 0.50
CA LYS A 112 -24.62 -0.35 -0.05
C LYS A 112 -24.21 0.93 0.71
N ASN A 113 -23.88 0.81 1.99
CA ASN A 113 -23.47 1.93 2.85
C ASN A 113 -21.99 1.87 3.26
N GLU A 114 -21.23 0.85 2.85
CA GLU A 114 -19.80 0.80 3.16
C GLU A 114 -19.03 1.63 2.14
N LYS A 115 -18.35 2.66 2.66
CA LYS A 115 -17.55 3.57 1.86
C LYS A 115 -16.10 3.11 1.70
N VAL A 116 -15.64 2.24 2.59
CA VAL A 116 -14.21 1.93 2.74
C VAL A 116 -13.84 0.67 1.96
N VAL A 117 -12.77 0.78 1.16
CA VAL A 117 -12.01 -0.34 0.60
C VAL A 117 -10.72 -0.49 1.41
N ARG A 118 -10.39 -1.71 1.84
CA ARG A 118 -9.19 -1.96 2.66
C ARG A 118 -8.19 -2.89 1.97
N PHE A 119 -6.92 -2.61 2.22
CA PHE A 119 -5.85 -3.57 2.10
C PHE A 119 -5.48 -4.07 3.51
N ASP A 120 -5.87 -5.31 3.84
CA ASP A 120 -5.82 -5.84 5.21
C ASP A 120 -4.41 -6.27 5.66
N VAL A 121 -3.56 -5.30 6.03
CA VAL A 121 -2.22 -5.51 6.59
C VAL A 121 -2.29 -6.21 7.94
N ARG A 122 -3.17 -5.75 8.85
CA ARG A 122 -3.32 -6.33 10.19
C ARG A 122 -3.74 -7.78 10.14
N SER A 123 -4.61 -8.14 9.20
CA SER A 123 -5.01 -9.54 8.99
C SER A 123 -3.84 -10.41 8.52
N ARG A 124 -2.92 -9.87 7.71
CA ARG A 124 -1.68 -10.60 7.32
C ARG A 124 -0.71 -10.71 8.49
N PHE A 125 -0.57 -9.68 9.31
CA PHE A 125 0.23 -9.75 10.54
C PHE A 125 -0.32 -10.77 11.53
N ALA A 126 -1.64 -10.88 11.65
CA ALA A 126 -2.31 -11.84 12.53
C ALA A 126 -2.01 -13.31 12.18
N ILE A 127 -1.62 -13.61 10.94
CA ILE A 127 -1.14 -14.95 10.55
C ILE A 127 0.07 -15.39 11.40
N PHE A 128 0.91 -14.44 11.80
CA PHE A 128 2.14 -14.71 12.57
C PHE A 128 2.04 -14.26 14.03
N ALA A 129 1.38 -13.13 14.30
CA ALA A 129 1.24 -12.55 15.64
C ALA A 129 -0.02 -13.01 16.41
N GLY A 130 -0.88 -13.81 15.75
CA GLY A 130 -2.18 -14.22 16.26
C GLY A 130 -3.26 -13.14 16.12
N PRO A 131 -4.56 -13.48 16.35
CA PRO A 131 -5.69 -12.59 16.08
C PRO A 131 -5.68 -11.27 16.84
N ARG A 132 -5.09 -11.26 18.04
CA ARG A 132 -4.97 -10.07 18.90
C ARG A 132 -3.65 -9.31 18.70
N LEU A 133 -2.81 -9.75 17.76
CA LEU A 133 -1.47 -9.18 17.49
C LEU A 133 -0.59 -9.12 18.76
N LEU A 134 -0.70 -10.11 19.65
CA LEU A 134 0.06 -10.14 20.90
C LEU A 134 1.45 -10.75 20.70
N ASN A 135 1.61 -11.70 19.77
CA ASN A 135 2.89 -12.34 19.49
C ASN A 135 3.71 -11.55 18.46
N MET A 136 4.06 -10.30 18.80
CA MET A 136 4.84 -9.43 17.90
C MET A 136 6.26 -9.94 17.66
N GLU A 137 6.88 -10.62 18.64
CA GLU A 137 8.18 -11.27 18.48
C GLU A 137 8.17 -12.32 17.36
N GLY A 138 7.12 -13.15 17.32
CA GLY A 138 6.92 -14.12 16.25
C GLY A 138 6.78 -13.48 14.86
N LEU A 139 6.06 -12.36 14.76
CA LEU A 139 5.96 -11.59 13.52
C LEU A 139 7.33 -11.04 13.08
N TYR A 140 8.07 -10.39 13.97
CA TYR A 140 9.38 -9.82 13.63
C TYR A 140 10.38 -10.89 13.20
N THR A 141 10.43 -12.01 13.92
CA THR A 141 11.27 -13.16 13.55
C THR A 141 10.95 -13.67 12.15
N ARG A 142 9.66 -13.67 11.76
CA ARG A 142 9.22 -14.08 10.42
C ARG A 142 9.54 -13.03 9.37
N MET A 143 9.45 -11.74 9.68
CA MET A 143 9.84 -10.66 8.76
C MET A 143 11.33 -10.73 8.38
N GLU A 144 12.18 -11.20 9.29
CA GLU A 144 13.63 -11.38 9.05
C GLU A 144 13.95 -12.70 8.33
N SER A 145 13.31 -13.80 8.75
CA SER A 145 13.64 -15.15 8.26
C SER A 145 12.91 -15.52 6.95
N MET A 146 11.70 -15.00 6.71
CA MET A 146 10.90 -15.34 5.53
C MET A 146 11.23 -14.41 4.37
N LYS A 147 11.80 -14.98 3.31
CA LYS A 147 12.15 -14.24 2.10
C LYS A 147 10.92 -13.53 1.51
N GLY A 148 11.05 -12.21 1.30
CA GLY A 148 10.03 -11.39 0.64
C GLY A 148 8.85 -10.98 1.52
N LEU A 149 8.77 -11.43 2.79
CA LEU A 149 7.68 -11.00 3.68
C LEU A 149 7.81 -9.52 4.04
N ARG A 150 9.01 -9.08 4.42
CA ARG A 150 9.27 -7.65 4.65
C ARG A 150 9.05 -6.81 3.40
N ASP A 151 9.68 -7.21 2.29
CA ASP A 151 9.56 -6.55 1.00
C ASP A 151 8.10 -6.45 0.52
N PHE A 152 7.22 -7.38 0.94
CA PHE A 152 5.79 -7.32 0.65
C PHE A 152 5.12 -6.11 1.30
N PHE A 153 5.48 -5.73 2.53
CA PHE A 153 4.94 -4.54 3.21
C PHE A 153 5.72 -3.26 2.91
N THR A 154 6.86 -3.37 2.26
CA THR A 154 7.67 -2.23 1.81
C THR A 154 7.15 -1.63 0.50
N PHE A 155 7.20 -0.31 0.36
CA PHE A 155 6.83 0.43 -0.85
C PHE A 155 7.49 1.83 -0.89
N THR A 156 7.62 2.38 -2.10
CA THR A 156 7.97 3.79 -2.35
C THR A 156 6.78 4.57 -2.92
N ASN A 157 5.91 3.90 -3.67
CA ASN A 157 4.72 4.50 -4.26
C ASN A 157 3.57 3.49 -4.24
N LEU A 158 2.35 4.01 -4.20
CA LEU A 158 1.12 3.24 -4.38
C LEU A 158 0.36 3.82 -5.56
N ARG A 159 -0.33 2.96 -6.30
CA ARG A 159 -1.19 3.40 -7.41
C ARG A 159 -2.54 2.71 -7.33
N LEU A 160 -3.59 3.51 -7.31
CA LEU A 160 -4.97 3.05 -7.46
C LEU A 160 -5.30 3.11 -8.95
N ARG A 161 -5.58 1.96 -9.56
CA ARG A 161 -6.11 1.87 -10.91
C ARG A 161 -7.60 1.59 -10.82
N LEU A 162 -8.39 2.64 -11.03
CA LEU A 162 -9.84 2.56 -11.04
C LEU A 162 -10.27 2.16 -12.46
N LEU A 163 -10.94 1.01 -12.61
CA LEU A 163 -11.23 0.42 -13.92
C LEU A 163 -12.72 0.40 -14.27
N LYS A 164 -13.60 0.25 -13.28
CA LYS A 164 -15.06 0.35 -13.46
C LYS A 164 -15.72 1.00 -12.22
N PRO A 165 -16.55 2.05 -12.37
CA PRO A 165 -17.20 2.74 -11.25
C PRO A 165 -18.28 1.87 -10.60
N ALA A 166 -18.86 2.34 -9.49
CA ALA A 166 -19.95 1.65 -8.82
C ALA A 166 -21.18 1.54 -9.73
N LEU A 167 -21.73 0.34 -9.87
CA LEU A 167 -22.94 0.13 -10.70
C LEU A 167 -24.24 0.04 -9.90
N GLY A 168 -24.16 -0.07 -8.57
CA GLY A 168 -25.34 -0.24 -7.72
C GLY A 168 -25.96 -1.64 -7.78
N GLY A 169 -25.17 -2.66 -8.16
CA GLY A 169 -25.62 -4.05 -8.26
C GLY A 169 -26.58 -4.31 -9.42
N THR A 170 -26.57 -3.45 -10.43
CA THR A 170 -27.41 -3.55 -11.62
C THR A 170 -26.60 -3.19 -12.86
N TYR A 171 -27.20 -3.35 -14.04
CA TYR A 171 -26.58 -2.98 -15.31
C TYR A 171 -26.44 -1.45 -15.44
N VAL A 172 -25.58 -1.02 -16.37
CA VAL A 172 -25.41 0.40 -16.68
C VAL A 172 -26.72 0.97 -17.24
N GLN A 173 -27.29 1.95 -16.56
CA GLN A 173 -28.46 2.70 -17.01
C GLN A 173 -28.03 3.79 -17.97
N ARG A 174 -28.20 3.55 -19.27
CA ARG A 174 -27.72 4.44 -20.34
C ARG A 174 -28.40 5.81 -20.35
N ASP A 175 -29.64 5.89 -19.86
CA ASP A 175 -30.40 7.14 -19.81
C ASP A 175 -29.92 8.09 -18.70
N ASN A 176 -29.12 7.60 -17.75
CA ASN A 176 -28.61 8.39 -16.64
C ASN A 176 -27.13 8.07 -16.36
N LEU A 177 -26.25 8.49 -17.27
CA LEU A 177 -24.80 8.31 -17.12
C LEU A 177 -24.16 9.25 -16.09
N LEU A 178 -24.87 10.29 -15.66
CA LEU A 178 -24.36 11.31 -14.74
C LEU A 178 -24.12 10.78 -13.33
N LYS A 179 -24.78 9.67 -12.95
CA LYS A 179 -24.59 9.05 -11.64
C LYS A 179 -23.34 8.18 -11.52
N TYR A 180 -22.63 7.92 -12.62
CA TYR A 180 -21.44 7.07 -12.62
C TYR A 180 -20.19 7.94 -12.65
N PHE A 181 -19.47 7.98 -11.54
CA PHE A 181 -18.19 8.66 -11.37
C PHE A 181 -17.46 8.04 -10.17
N TYR A 182 -16.18 8.38 -9.99
CA TYR A 182 -15.46 8.09 -8.76
C TYR A 182 -15.44 9.31 -7.86
N ALA A 183 -15.56 9.09 -6.56
CA ALA A 183 -15.40 10.12 -5.55
C ALA A 183 -14.66 9.57 -4.35
N ILE A 184 -13.50 10.13 -4.02
CA ILE A 184 -12.64 9.68 -2.91
C ILE A 184 -12.47 10.84 -1.94
N SER A 185 -12.90 10.65 -0.69
CA SER A 185 -12.75 11.63 0.38
C SER A 185 -11.39 11.52 1.04
N ASN A 186 -10.96 10.30 1.36
CA ASN A 186 -9.71 10.06 2.09
C ASN A 186 -8.96 8.82 1.61
N VAL A 187 -7.62 8.88 1.66
CA VAL A 187 -6.74 7.72 1.52
C VAL A 187 -5.75 7.69 2.67
N GLU A 188 -6.02 6.81 3.63
CA GLU A 188 -5.22 6.63 4.83
C GLU A 188 -4.17 5.55 4.60
N VAL A 189 -2.90 5.91 4.82
CA VAL A 189 -1.74 5.03 4.70
C VAL A 189 -0.84 5.29 5.90
N LEU A 190 -0.85 4.34 6.84
CA LEU A 190 0.00 4.34 8.04
C LEU A 190 1.24 3.47 7.78
N ALA A 191 2.40 4.11 7.81
CA ALA A 191 3.67 3.48 7.49
C ALA A 191 4.81 4.13 8.26
N ARG A 192 5.88 3.38 8.49
CA ARG A 192 7.13 3.87 9.07
C ARG A 192 8.24 3.95 8.02
N GLN A 193 9.15 4.89 8.18
CA GLN A 193 10.33 4.98 7.32
C GLN A 193 11.30 3.84 7.61
N THR A 194 11.82 3.20 6.57
CA THR A 194 12.84 2.17 6.72
C THR A 194 14.23 2.83 6.86
N THR A 195 14.87 2.64 8.01
CA THR A 195 16.26 3.05 8.23
C THR A 195 17.21 1.89 7.89
N VAL A 196 18.37 2.19 7.32
CA VAL A 196 19.45 1.24 7.03
C VAL A 196 20.67 1.65 7.85
N ASN A 197 21.27 0.71 8.57
CA ASN A 197 22.51 0.96 9.30
C ASN A 197 23.68 0.78 8.33
N ILE A 198 24.49 1.82 8.14
CA ILE A 198 25.75 1.72 7.40
C ILE A 198 26.91 1.62 8.39
N MET A 199 27.79 0.65 8.16
CA MET A 199 29.12 0.63 8.78
C MET A 199 30.10 1.36 7.87
N THR A 200 30.56 2.51 8.31
CA THR A 200 31.68 3.22 7.69
C THR A 200 32.96 2.78 8.40
N VAL A 201 33.92 2.22 7.66
CA VAL A 201 35.26 1.92 8.19
C VAL A 201 36.17 3.06 7.77
N GLU A 202 36.57 3.87 8.73
CA GLU A 202 37.54 4.94 8.52
C GLU A 202 38.91 4.43 8.96
N SER A 203 39.85 4.37 8.04
CA SER A 203 41.22 3.96 8.35
C SER A 203 42.14 5.18 8.40
N GLU A 204 42.66 5.50 9.58
CA GLU A 204 43.69 6.52 9.75
C GLU A 204 45.06 5.84 9.91
N LEU A 205 46.07 6.28 9.15
CA LEU A 205 47.46 5.92 9.42
C LEU A 205 48.03 6.91 10.43
N LYS A 206 48.30 6.46 11.66
CA LYS A 206 49.01 7.26 12.67
C LYS A 206 50.31 6.57 13.03
N LYS A 207 51.45 7.26 12.80
CA LYS A 207 52.80 6.79 13.14
C LYS A 207 53.12 5.36 12.65
N GLY A 208 52.78 5.06 11.39
CA GLY A 208 53.04 3.74 10.78
C GLY A 208 52.08 2.62 11.21
N VAL A 209 51.12 2.90 12.10
CA VAL A 209 50.06 1.96 12.49
C VAL A 209 48.75 2.34 11.79
N LYS A 210 48.17 1.40 11.05
CA LYS A 210 46.84 1.56 10.44
C LYS A 210 45.79 1.32 11.53
N LEU A 211 45.08 2.37 11.93
CA LEU A 211 43.98 2.29 12.88
C LEU A 211 42.66 2.30 12.12
N GLU A 212 41.91 1.21 12.17
CA GLU A 212 40.58 1.12 11.54
C GLU A 212 39.50 1.38 12.60
N ARG A 213 38.79 2.51 12.47
CA ARG A 213 37.61 2.83 13.28
C ARG A 213 36.37 2.44 12.51
N LYS A 214 35.51 1.63 13.13
CA LYS A 214 34.19 1.28 12.60
C LYS A 214 33.15 2.20 13.21
N HIS A 215 32.51 3.03 12.39
CA HIS A 215 31.36 3.85 12.79
C HIS A 215 30.09 3.24 12.22
N VAL A 216 29.09 3.02 13.09
CA VAL A 216 27.75 2.61 12.67
C VAL A 216 26.88 3.87 12.68
N SER A 217 26.39 4.29 11.51
CA SER A 217 25.42 5.38 11.39
C SER A 217 24.09 4.83 10.88
N GLU A 218 23.00 5.26 11.51
CA GLU A 218 21.64 5.03 11.01
C GLU A 218 21.36 6.04 9.89
N ILE A 219 21.11 5.57 8.67
CA ILE A 219 20.76 6.45 7.55
C ILE A 219 19.56 5.94 6.78
N THR A 220 18.94 6.79 5.97
CA THR A 220 17.82 6.39 5.12
C THR A 220 18.30 5.68 3.85
N GLU A 221 17.47 4.85 3.24
CA GLU A 221 17.84 4.12 2.01
C GLU A 221 18.17 5.06 0.83
N ALA A 222 17.55 6.25 0.77
CA ALA A 222 17.89 7.28 -0.22
C ALA A 222 19.30 7.90 0.01
N GLN A 223 19.76 7.95 1.26
CA GLN A 223 21.14 8.37 1.56
C GLN A 223 22.14 7.25 1.21
N ARG A 224 21.76 5.98 1.35
CA ARG A 224 22.62 4.84 0.99
C ARG A 224 23.04 4.85 -0.48
N ASP A 225 22.13 5.17 -1.40
CA ASP A 225 22.42 5.22 -2.84
C ASP A 225 23.49 6.28 -3.18
N ALA A 226 23.56 7.38 -2.41
CA ALA A 226 24.61 8.38 -2.54
C ALA A 226 25.99 7.90 -2.05
N TYR A 227 26.05 6.90 -1.15
CA TYR A 227 27.28 6.38 -0.54
C TYR A 227 27.82 5.09 -1.20
N GLY A 228 27.16 4.55 -2.23
CA GLY A 228 27.73 3.53 -3.12
C GLY A 228 28.19 2.21 -2.48
N GLN A 229 27.58 1.75 -1.38
CA GLN A 229 28.02 0.53 -0.67
C GLN A 229 27.25 -0.78 -1.01
N PRO A 230 27.90 -1.96 -0.95
CA PRO A 230 27.27 -3.25 -1.23
C PRO A 230 26.25 -3.73 -0.17
N ARG A 231 25.46 -4.75 -0.53
CA ARG A 231 24.27 -5.23 0.19
C ARG A 231 24.62 -6.08 1.43
N TRP A 232 24.47 -5.50 2.64
CA TRP A 232 24.61 -6.20 3.94
C TRP A 232 23.26 -6.53 4.62
N LYS A 233 23.25 -7.55 5.50
CA LYS A 233 22.09 -8.07 6.27
C LYS A 233 21.91 -7.30 7.60
N PRO A 234 20.68 -7.06 8.10
CA PRO A 234 20.47 -6.23 9.29
C PRO A 234 20.53 -7.03 10.61
N HIS A 235 21.06 -6.39 11.66
CA HIS A 235 20.72 -6.65 13.05
C HIS A 235 19.94 -5.44 13.63
N THR A 236 18.93 -5.81 14.42
CA THR A 236 17.96 -5.14 15.30
C THR A 236 17.96 -3.61 15.51
N PHE A 237 16.75 -3.03 15.47
CA PHE A 237 16.40 -1.60 15.53
C PHE A 237 15.97 -1.09 16.93
N PRO A 238 16.08 0.23 17.20
CA PRO A 238 15.19 0.96 18.10
C PRO A 238 13.91 1.42 17.39
N VAL A 239 12.82 1.56 18.14
CA VAL A 239 11.47 1.87 17.64
C VAL A 239 11.15 3.35 17.84
N SER A 240 10.83 4.09 16.77
CA SER A 240 9.97 5.28 16.87
C SER A 240 9.05 5.38 15.64
N CYS A 241 7.75 5.52 15.89
CA CYS A 241 6.73 5.74 14.86
C CYS A 241 6.59 7.25 14.66
N THR A 242 6.91 7.76 13.47
CA THR A 242 6.59 9.13 13.07
C THR A 242 5.56 9.12 11.95
N ASP A 243 4.56 10.01 12.08
CA ASP A 243 3.55 10.28 11.08
C ASP A 243 4.23 10.91 9.85
N VAL A 244 4.36 10.17 8.75
CA VAL A 244 5.15 10.61 7.59
C VAL A 244 4.34 11.60 6.76
N GLY A 245 4.35 12.86 7.18
CA GLY A 245 3.93 14.00 6.38
C GLY A 245 4.87 14.23 5.18
N GLY A 246 4.30 14.49 4.00
CA GLY A 246 5.03 14.77 2.76
C GLY A 246 4.75 13.78 1.63
N LYS A 247 3.49 13.73 1.15
CA LYS A 247 3.04 12.85 0.06
C LYS A 247 2.71 13.73 -1.16
N SER A 248 3.22 13.40 -2.35
CA SER A 248 2.74 14.02 -3.60
C SER A 248 1.66 13.13 -4.21
N VAL A 249 0.58 13.74 -4.70
CA VAL A 249 -0.49 13.04 -5.42
C VAL A 249 -0.51 13.54 -6.85
N ASP A 250 -0.11 12.66 -7.77
CA ASP A 250 -0.06 12.96 -9.20
C ASP A 250 -1.25 12.31 -9.92
N TRP A 251 -1.83 13.05 -10.86
CA TRP A 251 -3.06 12.69 -11.58
C TRP A 251 -2.78 12.54 -13.07
N VAL A 252 -3.14 11.40 -13.65
CA VAL A 252 -3.12 11.16 -15.11
C VAL A 252 -4.38 10.43 -15.52
#